data_AF-A0A154PBW7-F1
#
_entry.id   AF-A0A154PBW7-F1
#
_cell.length_a   1.000
_cell.length_b   1.000
_cell.length_c   1.000
_cell.angle_alpha   90.00
_cell.angle_beta   90.00
_cell.angle_gamma   90.00
#
_symmetry.space_group_name_H-M   'P 1'
#
loop_
_entity.id
_entity.type
_entity.pdbx_description
1 polymer ?
#
loop_
_entity_poly.entity_id
_entity_poly.type
_entity_poly.pdbx_seq_one_letter_code
_entity_poly.pdbx_strand_id
1 'polypeptide(L)'
;MWLQHDGCPAHYARRVRDALNELYPNKWTGPGRLVSWPPRSLDLFLWGALQNAVYQEVPTTSENMKQRIIAACARISSETIRHARDAVIRRLQLCIDANGHHFKHLL
;
A
#
# COMPACT_ATOMS: atom_id res chain seq x y z
N MET A 1 -1.63 15.21 -3.48
CA MET A 1 -1.75 13.81 -2.99
C MET A 1 -1.85 12.90 -4.20
N TRP A 2 -1.05 11.83 -4.26
CA TRP A 2 -1.22 10.74 -5.24
C TRP A 2 -1.91 9.56 -4.55
N LEU A 3 -2.84 8.89 -5.22
CA LEU A 3 -3.47 7.67 -4.73
C LEU A 3 -2.99 6.46 -5.53
N GLN A 4 -2.67 5.36 -4.85
CA GLN A 4 -2.27 4.11 -5.49
C GLN A 4 -3.21 2.98 -5.02
N HIS A 5 -3.84 2.29 -5.98
CA HIS A 5 -4.61 1.07 -5.73
C HIS A 5 -3.86 -0.17 -6.22
N ASP A 6 -4.20 -1.32 -5.64
CA ASP A 6 -3.79 -2.61 -6.18
C ASP A 6 -4.59 -2.95 -7.46
N GLY A 7 -4.27 -4.10 -8.05
CA GLY A 7 -4.96 -4.62 -9.25
C GLY A 7 -6.29 -5.31 -8.99
N CYS A 8 -6.91 -5.18 -7.80
CA CYS A 8 -8.14 -5.88 -7.47
C CYS A 8 -9.29 -5.50 -8.45
N PRO A 9 -10.05 -6.46 -9.00
CA PRO A 9 -11.13 -6.17 -9.95
C PRO A 9 -12.17 -5.17 -9.43
N ALA A 10 -12.46 -5.16 -8.13
CA ALA A 10 -13.38 -4.21 -7.51
C ALA A 10 -12.92 -2.75 -7.69
N HIS A 11 -11.61 -2.50 -7.64
CA HIS A 11 -11.01 -1.18 -7.85
C HIS A 11 -11.01 -0.73 -9.31
N TYR A 12 -11.29 -1.66 -10.25
CA TYR A 12 -11.41 -1.37 -11.68
C TYR A 12 -12.85 -1.09 -12.13
N ALA A 13 -13.84 -1.09 -11.23
CA ALA A 13 -15.21 -0.75 -11.60
C ALA A 13 -15.29 0.69 -12.16
N ARG A 14 -16.12 0.90 -13.20
CA ARG A 14 -16.28 2.22 -13.85
C ARG A 14 -16.60 3.32 -12.83
N ARG A 15 -17.56 3.07 -11.93
CA ARG A 15 -17.96 4.01 -10.87
C ARG A 15 -16.78 4.42 -9.96
N VAL A 16 -15.88 3.49 -9.66
CA VAL A 16 -14.69 3.78 -8.85
C VAL A 16 -13.75 4.68 -9.64
N ARG A 17 -13.48 4.37 -10.91
CA ARG A 17 -12.61 5.20 -11.76
C ARG A 17 -13.16 6.61 -11.97
N ASP A 18 -14.47 6.75 -12.13
CA ASP A 18 -15.14 8.04 -12.31
C ASP A 18 -14.97 8.90 -11.04
N ALA A 19 -15.24 8.33 -9.86
CA ALA A 19 -15.00 9.01 -8.59
C ALA A 19 -13.51 9.39 -8.40
N LEU A 20 -12.58 8.50 -8.77
CA LEU A 20 -11.15 8.79 -8.67
C LEU A 20 -10.68 9.86 -9.67
N ASN A 21 -11.29 9.95 -10.87
CA ASN A 21 -11.05 11.05 -11.81
C ASN A 21 -11.44 12.41 -11.20
N GLU A 22 -12.57 12.45 -10.48
CA GLU A 22 -13.10 13.66 -9.85
C GLU A 22 -12.28 14.08 -8.61
N LEU A 23 -12.01 13.13 -7.71
CA LEU A 23 -11.32 13.39 -6.45
C LEU A 23 -9.80 13.57 -6.60
N TYR A 24 -9.20 12.84 -7.56
CA TYR A 24 -7.75 12.80 -7.77
C TYR A 24 -7.38 12.99 -9.25
N PRO A 25 -7.75 14.12 -9.88
CA PRO A 25 -7.55 14.33 -11.31
C PRO A 25 -6.07 14.21 -11.67
N ASN A 26 -5.75 13.27 -12.57
CA ASN A 26 -4.39 12.91 -13.02
C ASN A 26 -3.41 12.55 -11.89
N LYS A 27 -3.92 12.16 -10.70
CA LYS A 27 -3.12 11.91 -9.49
C LYS A 27 -3.48 10.56 -8.84
N TRP A 28 -3.81 9.56 -9.64
CA TRP A 28 -3.91 8.18 -9.15
C TRP A 28 -3.43 7.15 -10.16
N THR A 29 -2.89 6.04 -9.65
CA THR A 29 -2.35 4.92 -10.42
C THR A 29 -3.15 3.64 -10.16
N GLY A 30 -3.36 2.86 -11.21
CA GLY A 30 -4.16 1.63 -11.16
C GLY A 30 -4.54 1.13 -12.56
N PRO A 31 -5.23 -0.02 -12.65
CA PRO A 31 -5.62 -0.59 -13.94
C PRO A 31 -6.50 0.38 -14.76
N GLY A 32 -6.20 0.56 -16.05
CA GLY A 32 -6.92 1.48 -16.95
C GLY A 32 -6.41 2.92 -16.99
N ARG A 33 -5.21 3.20 -16.46
CA ARG A 33 -4.51 4.49 -16.57
C ARG A 33 -3.21 4.37 -17.37
N LEU A 34 -2.66 5.52 -17.73
CA LEU A 34 -1.39 5.67 -18.46
C LEU A 34 -0.19 5.05 -17.72
N VAL A 35 -0.20 5.09 -16.38
CA VAL A 35 0.81 4.43 -15.54
C VAL A 35 0.22 3.13 -15.00
N SER A 36 0.46 2.03 -15.72
CA SER A 36 0.10 0.68 -15.28
C SER A 36 1.03 0.25 -14.14
N TRP A 37 0.46 -0.28 -13.07
CA TRP A 37 1.22 -0.76 -11.93
C TRP A 37 1.60 -2.24 -12.12
N PRO A 38 2.86 -2.65 -11.90
CA PRO A 38 3.23 -4.04 -12.08
C PRO A 38 2.50 -4.93 -11.06
N PRO A 39 1.94 -6.08 -11.47
CA PRO A 39 1.32 -7.02 -10.55
C PRO A 39 2.34 -7.50 -9.51
N ARG A 40 1.96 -7.47 -8.22
CA ARG A 40 2.75 -7.94 -7.06
C ARG A 40 4.02 -7.14 -6.70
N SER A 41 4.04 -5.83 -6.96
CA SER A 41 5.25 -5.00 -6.78
C SER A 41 5.35 -4.23 -5.47
N LEU A 42 4.36 -4.31 -4.57
CA LEU A 42 4.50 -3.72 -3.22
C LEU A 42 3.83 -4.56 -2.13
N ASP A 43 4.67 -5.06 -1.25
CA ASP A 43 4.25 -5.46 0.09
C ASP A 43 3.92 -4.19 0.89
N LEU A 44 2.68 -4.10 1.34
CA LEU A 44 2.19 -2.99 2.17
C LEU A 44 2.86 -3.11 3.55
N PHE A 45 3.92 -2.33 3.79
CA PHE A 45 4.57 -2.18 5.11
C PHE A 45 3.55 -2.15 6.25
N LEU A 46 2.49 -1.35 6.07
CA LEU A 46 1.45 -1.15 7.06
C LEU A 46 0.73 -2.46 7.42
N TRP A 47 0.42 -3.31 6.43
CA TRP A 47 -0.26 -4.58 6.69
C TRP A 47 0.58 -5.50 7.55
N GLY A 48 1.87 -5.70 7.22
CA GLY A 48 2.76 -6.52 8.02
C GLY A 48 2.99 -5.96 9.43
N ALA A 49 3.16 -4.65 9.55
CA ALA A 49 3.31 -3.99 10.84
C ALA A 49 2.05 -4.13 11.73
N LEU A 50 0.87 -3.91 11.16
CA LEU A 50 -0.40 -4.06 11.88
C LEU A 50 -0.67 -5.52 12.22
N GLN A 51 -0.40 -6.47 11.33
CA GLN A 51 -0.57 -7.89 11.65
C GLN A 51 0.26 -8.29 12.86
N ASN A 52 1.54 -7.91 12.89
CA ASN A 52 2.44 -8.22 14.00
C ASN A 52 2.00 -7.62 15.34
N ALA A 53 1.31 -6.48 15.32
CA ALA A 53 0.81 -5.83 16.54
C ALA A 53 -0.58 -6.34 16.95
N VAL A 54 -1.48 -6.51 15.98
CA VAL A 54 -2.90 -6.83 16.19
C VAL A 54 -3.13 -8.32 16.39
N TYR A 55 -2.17 -9.20 16.10
CA TYR A 55 -2.31 -10.65 16.32
C TYR A 55 -1.40 -11.20 17.43
N GLN A 56 -0.80 -10.36 18.27
CA GLN A 56 -0.03 -10.83 19.43
C GLN A 56 -0.89 -11.59 20.45
N GLU A 57 -2.15 -11.20 20.56
CA GLU A 57 -3.18 -11.86 21.36
C GLU A 57 -4.26 -12.43 20.45
N VAL A 58 -4.92 -13.50 20.92
CA VAL A 58 -5.99 -14.18 20.19
C VAL A 58 -7.11 -13.18 19.83
N PRO A 59 -7.53 -13.12 18.56
CA PRO A 59 -8.67 -12.29 18.15
C PRO A 59 -9.94 -12.69 18.91
N THR A 60 -10.69 -11.69 19.38
CA THR A 60 -11.91 -11.91 20.18
C THR A 60 -13.14 -11.42 19.42
N THR A 61 -13.54 -10.16 19.65
CA THR A 61 -14.71 -9.52 19.03
C THR A 61 -14.27 -8.55 17.94
N SER A 62 -15.18 -8.26 17.00
CA SER A 62 -14.92 -7.25 15.96
C SER A 62 -14.57 -5.88 16.56
N GLU A 63 -15.18 -5.51 17.69
CA GLU A 63 -14.92 -4.24 18.35
C GLU A 63 -13.53 -4.21 19.00
N ASN A 64 -13.14 -5.28 19.70
CA ASN A 64 -11.79 -5.40 20.24
C ASN A 64 -10.73 -5.32 19.11
N MET A 65 -10.98 -5.98 17.97
CA MET A 65 -10.06 -5.93 16.83
C MET A 65 -9.94 -4.52 16.23
N LYS A 66 -11.05 -3.77 16.12
CA LYS A 66 -10.99 -2.36 15.69
C LYS A 66 -10.16 -1.51 16.65
N GLN A 67 -10.37 -1.66 17.96
CA GLN A 67 -9.61 -0.91 18.95
C GLN A 67 -8.12 -1.25 18.90
N ARG A 68 -7.77 -2.52 18.69
CA ARG A 68 -6.37 -2.96 18.51
C ARG A 68 -5.74 -2.37 17.25
N ILE A 69 -6.47 -2.30 16.13
CA ILE A 69 -5.99 -1.65 14.90
C ILE A 69 -5.76 -0.15 15.14
N ILE A 70 -6.71 0.54 15.77
CA ILE A 70 -6.58 1.97 16.09
C ILE A 70 -5.36 2.22 16.98
N ALA A 71 -5.19 1.43 18.05
CA ALA A 71 -4.06 1.52 18.95
C ALA A 71 -2.72 1.22 18.24
N ALA A 72 -2.69 0.21 17.37
CA ALA A 72 -1.50 -0.12 16.58
C ALA A 72 -1.13 1.03 15.63
N CYS A 73 -2.11 1.60 14.92
CA CYS A 73 -1.91 2.77 14.07
C CYS A 73 -1.36 3.97 14.85
N ALA A 74 -1.91 4.25 16.03
CA ALA A 74 -1.47 5.38 16.88
C ALA A 74 -0.02 5.25 17.37
N ARG A 75 0.53 4.03 17.39
CA ARG A 75 1.92 3.76 17.78
C ARG A 75 2.91 3.89 16.61
N ILE A 76 2.44 4.02 15.37
CA ILE A 76 3.32 4.19 14.22
C ILE A 76 3.86 5.62 14.23
N SER A 77 5.18 5.76 14.38
CA SER A 77 5.82 7.07 14.39
C SER A 77 5.91 7.68 12.99
N SER A 78 5.96 9.00 12.92
CA SER A 78 6.21 9.73 11.66
C SER A 78 7.53 9.32 11.00
N GLU A 79 8.55 8.98 11.78
CA GLU A 79 9.81 8.44 11.29
C GLU A 79 9.64 7.08 10.60
N THR A 80 8.84 6.20 11.20
CA THR A 80 8.51 4.89 10.61
C THR A 80 7.80 5.06 9.26
N ILE A 81 6.86 6.01 9.17
CA ILE A 81 6.16 6.35 7.93
C ILE A 81 7.15 6.88 6.88
N ARG A 82 8.09 7.74 7.29
CA ARG A 82 9.14 8.25 6.41
C ARG A 82 10.01 7.12 5.87
N HIS A 83 10.50 6.22 6.73
CA HIS A 83 11.29 5.06 6.31
C HIS A 83 10.51 4.14 5.37
N ALA A 84 9.22 3.90 5.64
CA ALA A 84 8.38 3.12 4.74
C ALA A 84 8.29 3.77 3.35
N ARG A 85 8.08 5.09 3.28
CA ARG A 85 8.06 5.86 2.02
C ARG A 85 9.41 5.76 1.30
N ASP A 86 10.52 6.01 1.99
CA ASP A 86 11.86 5.99 1.41
C ASP A 86 12.19 4.58 0.87
N ALA A 87 11.75 3.53 1.57
CA ALA A 87 11.91 2.15 1.14
C ALA A 87 11.06 1.82 -0.11
N VAL A 88 9.91 2.47 -0.34
CA VAL A 88 9.17 2.36 -1.60
C VAL A 88 9.98 2.98 -2.74
N ILE A 89 10.50 4.19 -2.55
CA ILE A 89 11.30 4.89 -3.56
C ILE A 89 12.54 4.05 -3.93
N ARG A 90 13.27 3.52 -2.93
CA ARG A 90 14.42 2.63 -3.15
C ARG A 90 14.03 1.38 -3.95
N ARG A 91 12.91 0.73 -3.63
CA ARG A 91 12.42 -0.45 -4.36
C ARG A 91 12.08 -0.13 -5.81
N LEU A 92 11.44 1.03 -6.07
CA LEU A 92 11.13 1.47 -7.42
C LEU A 92 12.41 1.72 -8.23
N GLN A 93 13.43 2.34 -7.62
CA GLN A 93 14.73 2.53 -8.26
C GLN A 93 15.40 1.20 -8.61
N LEU A 94 15.46 0.26 -7.66
CA LEU A 94 16.01 -1.09 -7.90
C LEU A 94 15.25 -1.84 -9.00
N CYS A 95 13.93 -1.66 -9.10
CA CYS A 95 13.12 -2.21 -10.18
C CYS A 95 13.52 -1.62 -11.54
N ILE A 96 13.74 -0.30 -11.61
CA ILE A 96 14.19 0.38 -12.83
C ILE A 96 15.59 -0.11 -13.22
N ASP A 97 16.52 -0.14 -12.27
CA ASP A 97 17.90 -0.57 -12.49
C ASP A 97 17.97 -2.04 -12.97
N ALA A 98 17.04 -2.87 -12.48
CA ALA A 98 16.89 -4.26 -12.90
C ALA A 98 16.02 -4.44 -14.16
N ASN A 99 15.63 -3.38 -14.87
CA ASN A 99 14.74 -3.43 -16.03
C ASN A 99 13.43 -4.21 -15.78
N GLY A 100 12.87 -4.11 -14.57
CA GLY A 100 11.66 -4.79 -14.16
C GLY A 100 11.84 -6.26 -13.72
N HIS A 101 13.07 -6.80 -13.73
CA HIS A 101 13.35 -8.14 -13.23
C HIS A 101 13.34 -8.21 -11.69
N HIS A 102 13.41 -9.42 -11.13
CA HIS A 102 13.44 -9.62 -9.68
C HIS A 102 14.72 -9.05 -9.05
N PHE A 103 14.56 -8.11 -8.12
CA PHE A 103 15.65 -7.42 -7.41
C PHE A 103 15.68 -7.71 -5.91
N LYS A 104 14.93 -8.71 -5.41
CA LYS A 104 14.84 -9.01 -3.98
C LYS A 104 16.19 -9.37 -3.34
N HIS A 105 17.13 -9.90 -4.12
CA HIS A 105 18.49 -10.20 -3.69
C HIS A 105 19.36 -8.94 -3.44
N LEU A 106 18.89 -7.77 -3.87
CA LEU A 106 19.53 -6.46 -3.67
C LEU A 106 18.91 -5.66 -2.51
N LEU A 107 17.84 -6.19 -1.89
CA LEU A 107 17.04 -5.49 -0.89
C LEU A 107 17.57 -5.61 0.53
#